data_AF-A0A365ZQ00-F1
#
_entry.id   AF-A0A365ZQ00-F1
#
_cell.length_a   1.000
_cell.length_b   1.000
_cell.length_c   1.000
_cell.angle_alpha   90.00
_cell.angle_beta   90.00
_cell.angle_gamma   90.00
#
_symmetry.space_group_name_H-M   'P 1'
#
loop_
_entity.id
_entity.type
_entity.pdbx_description
1 polymer ?
#
loop_
_entity_poly.entity_id
_entity_poly.type
_entity_poly.pdbx_seq_one_letter_code
_entity_poly.pdbx_strand_id
1 'polypeptide(L)'
;MSERGSSGPPPARGPSGAARRACRRLEKLTGHPVDGVSAVHRDKDGWRVCVDVVEVPRIPDTTSQMAIYEVELDEDGRLRQC
;
A
#
# COMPACT_ATOMS: atom_id res chain seq x y z
N MET A 1 -36.47 -4.28 10.51
CA MET A 1 -35.17 -3.68 10.87
C MET A 1 -34.23 -3.92 9.68
N SER A 2 -33.85 -2.88 8.95
CA SER A 2 -32.91 -2.99 7.82
C SER A 2 -31.48 -3.00 8.34
N GLU A 3 -30.82 -4.14 8.25
CA GLU A 3 -29.36 -4.20 8.37
C GLU A 3 -28.77 -3.64 7.07
N ARG A 4 -28.22 -2.42 7.15
CA ARG A 4 -27.41 -1.86 6.06
C ARG A 4 -26.17 -2.73 5.94
N GLY A 5 -26.11 -3.56 4.90
CA GLY A 5 -24.89 -4.27 4.53
C GLY A 5 -23.75 -3.26 4.36
N SER A 6 -22.72 -3.39 5.21
CA SER A 6 -21.50 -2.61 5.13
C SER A 6 -20.87 -2.81 3.75
N SER A 7 -20.92 -1.79 2.89
CA SER A 7 -20.25 -1.77 1.58
C SER A 7 -18.76 -1.44 1.80
N GLY A 8 -18.05 -2.36 2.46
CA GLY A 8 -16.60 -2.33 2.53
C GLY A 8 -15.98 -2.81 1.21
N PRO A 9 -14.83 -2.26 0.79
CA PRO A 9 -14.09 -2.84 -0.34
C PRO A 9 -13.76 -4.31 -0.02
N PRO A 10 -13.73 -5.20 -1.03
CA PRO A 10 -13.46 -6.61 -0.80
C PRO A 10 -12.09 -6.79 -0.11
N PRO A 11 -11.97 -7.78 0.78
CA PRO A 11 -10.78 -8.00 1.59
C PRO A 11 -9.54 -8.21 0.73
N ALA A 12 -8.38 -8.15 1.37
CA ALA A 12 -7.14 -8.44 0.68
C ALA A 12 -6.98 -9.90 0.32
N ARG A 13 -7.60 -10.28 -0.82
CA ARG A 13 -7.46 -11.58 -1.47
C ARG A 13 -6.01 -11.78 -1.95
N GLY A 14 -5.16 -12.19 -1.02
CA GLY A 14 -3.78 -12.60 -1.24
C GLY A 14 -2.75 -11.46 -1.42
N PRO A 15 -1.47 -11.84 -1.52
CA PRO A 15 -0.33 -10.91 -1.54
C PRO A 15 -0.43 -9.83 -2.62
N SER A 16 -0.77 -10.21 -3.86
CA SER A 16 -0.89 -9.26 -4.98
C SER A 16 -2.00 -8.24 -4.75
N GLY A 17 -3.09 -8.66 -4.11
CA GLY A 17 -4.15 -7.76 -3.72
C GLY A 17 -3.66 -6.76 -2.65
N ALA A 18 -2.95 -7.24 -1.64
CA ALA A 18 -2.41 -6.38 -0.58
C ALA A 18 -1.45 -5.33 -1.15
N ALA A 19 -0.48 -5.77 -1.97
CA ALA A 19 0.44 -4.89 -2.70
C ALA A 19 -0.29 -3.78 -3.46
N ARG A 20 -1.24 -4.14 -4.35
CA ARG A 20 -2.00 -3.16 -5.14
C ARG A 20 -2.78 -2.16 -4.26
N ARG A 21 -3.25 -2.59 -3.09
CA ARG A 21 -3.99 -1.73 -2.17
C ARG A 21 -3.07 -0.83 -1.35
N ALA A 22 -1.87 -1.29 -1.01
CA ALA A 22 -0.84 -0.51 -0.35
C ALA A 22 -0.36 0.62 -1.27
N CYS A 23 0.12 0.29 -2.49
CA CYS A 23 0.60 1.29 -3.45
C CYS A 23 -0.43 2.39 -3.70
N ARG A 24 -1.66 2.01 -4.09
CA ARG A 24 -2.73 2.98 -4.38
C ARG A 24 -3.06 3.89 -3.19
N ARG A 25 -2.97 3.39 -1.96
CA ARG A 25 -3.29 4.20 -0.78
C ARG A 25 -2.12 5.10 -0.40
N LEU A 26 -0.90 4.58 -0.47
CA LEU A 26 0.31 5.34 -0.20
C LEU A 26 0.47 6.50 -1.19
N GLU A 27 0.36 6.24 -2.50
CA GLU A 27 0.42 7.30 -3.52
C GLU A 27 -0.62 8.40 -3.28
N LYS A 28 -1.84 8.01 -2.89
CA LYS A 28 -2.91 8.98 -2.57
C LYS A 28 -2.63 9.79 -1.31
N LEU A 29 -1.89 9.23 -0.35
CA LEU A 29 -1.59 9.89 0.92
C LEU A 29 -0.38 10.81 0.79
N THR A 30 0.69 10.34 0.14
CA THR A 30 1.96 11.06 0.06
C THR A 30 2.06 11.96 -1.17
N GLY A 31 1.29 11.67 -2.22
CA GLY A 31 1.39 12.34 -3.51
C GLY A 31 2.63 11.96 -4.32
N HIS A 32 3.49 11.09 -3.78
CA HIS A 32 4.70 10.62 -4.46
C HIS A 32 4.39 9.40 -5.33
N PRO A 33 5.02 9.26 -6.51
CA PRO A 33 4.87 8.08 -7.35
C PRO A 33 5.51 6.86 -6.69
N VAL A 34 4.81 5.72 -6.77
CA VAL A 34 5.37 4.42 -6.38
C VAL A 34 6.18 3.86 -7.55
N ASP A 35 7.40 3.42 -7.24
CA ASP A 35 8.27 2.69 -8.16
C ASP A 35 7.91 1.19 -8.15
N GLY A 36 7.67 0.62 -6.97
CA GLY A 36 7.44 -0.82 -6.84
C GLY A 36 7.05 -1.32 -5.45
N VAL A 37 7.06 -2.64 -5.32
CA VAL A 37 6.86 -3.35 -4.06
C VAL A 37 8.01 -4.33 -3.88
N SER A 38 8.81 -4.11 -2.83
CA SER A 38 9.97 -4.94 -2.50
C SER A 38 9.63 -6.11 -1.57
N ALA A 39 8.53 -6.03 -0.80
CA ALA A 39 8.10 -7.14 0.06
C ALA A 39 6.58 -7.14 0.37
N VAL A 40 6.02 -8.34 0.54
CA VAL A 40 4.64 -8.54 0.99
C VAL A 40 4.59 -9.66 2.03
N HIS A 41 4.14 -9.35 3.24
CA HIS A 41 4.04 -10.29 4.34
C HIS A 41 2.59 -10.37 4.84
N ARG A 42 2.11 -11.60 5.03
CA ARG A 42 0.88 -11.85 5.76
C ARG A 42 1.17 -11.69 7.25
N ASP A 43 0.41 -10.84 7.93
CA ASP A 43 0.41 -10.73 9.38
C ASP A 43 -0.90 -11.28 9.96
N LYS A 44 -0.96 -11.49 11.29
CA LYS A 44 -2.14 -11.96 12.01
C LYS A 44 -3.37 -11.08 11.76
N ASP A 45 -3.18 -9.76 11.68
CA ASP A 45 -4.27 -8.78 11.61
C ASP A 45 -4.39 -8.13 10.21
N GLY A 46 -3.77 -8.72 9.18
CA GLY A 46 -3.84 -8.24 7.81
C GLY A 46 -2.55 -8.45 7.03
N TRP A 47 -2.01 -7.37 6.45
CA TRP A 47 -0.85 -7.41 5.57
C TRP A 47 0.12 -6.28 5.87
N ARG A 48 1.41 -6.57 5.74
CA ARG A 48 2.48 -5.58 5.73
C ARG A 48 3.17 -5.59 4.38
N VAL A 49 3.33 -4.42 3.78
CA VAL A 49 3.87 -4.25 2.42
C VAL A 49 4.98 -3.20 2.44
N CYS A 50 6.16 -3.55 1.96
CA CYS A 50 7.21 -2.57 1.72
C CYS A 50 7.03 -2.01 0.31
N VAL A 51 6.78 -0.70 0.21
CA VAL A 51 6.51 -0.01 -1.05
C VAL A 51 7.66 0.95 -1.34
N ASP A 52 8.24 0.82 -2.53
CA ASP A 52 9.36 1.66 -2.98
C ASP A 52 8.79 2.91 -3.67
N VAL A 53 9.24 4.09 -3.24
CA VAL A 53 8.68 5.41 -3.63
C VAL A 53 9.79 6.33 -4.10
N VAL A 54 9.51 7.11 -5.15
CA VAL A 54 10.39 8.22 -5.57
C VAL A 54 9.90 9.51 -4.94
N GLU A 55 10.63 10.03 -3.95
CA GLU A 55 10.27 11.27 -3.26
C GLU A 55 10.68 12.51 -4.05
N VAL A 56 11.84 12.45 -4.70
CA VAL A 56 12.35 13.55 -5.53
C VAL A 56 12.86 12.98 -6.86
N PRO A 57 12.14 13.18 -7.98
CA PRO A 57 12.59 12.73 -9.30
C PRO A 57 13.76 13.59 -9.80
N ARG A 58 14.76 12.96 -10.43
CA ARG A 58 15.94 13.63 -11.04
C ARG A 58 16.36 12.97 -12.35
N ILE A 59 17.23 13.63 -13.12
CA ILE A 59 17.79 13.10 -14.39
C ILE A 59 19.33 13.06 -14.29
N PRO A 60 19.98 11.91 -14.53
CA PRO A 60 19.37 10.61 -14.86
C PRO A 60 18.62 10.01 -13.67
N ASP A 61 17.66 9.12 -13.94
CA ASP A 61 16.77 8.52 -12.92
C ASP A 61 17.52 7.85 -11.77
N THR A 62 18.75 7.36 -12.03
CA THR A 62 19.67 6.78 -11.04
C THR A 62 20.10 7.75 -9.93
N THR A 63 19.83 9.05 -10.09
CA THR A 63 20.11 10.09 -9.09
C THR A 63 18.87 10.56 -8.32
N SER A 64 17.71 9.97 -8.60
CA SER A 64 16.46 10.26 -7.89
C SER A 64 16.56 9.84 -6.42
N GLN A 65 15.83 10.55 -5.55
CA GLN A 65 15.72 10.17 -4.15
C GLN A 65 14.61 9.14 -3.99
N MET A 66 14.97 7.95 -3.50
CA MET A 66 14.04 6.86 -3.22
C MET A 66 13.87 6.65 -1.71
N ALA A 67 12.71 6.13 -1.32
CA ALA A 67 12.41 5.71 0.04
C ALA A 67 11.59 4.42 0.01
N ILE A 68 11.64 3.65 1.10
CA ILE A 68 10.78 2.48 1.31
C ILE A 68 9.84 2.80 2.46
N TYR A 69 8.55 2.69 2.20
CA TYR A 69 7.50 2.86 3.20
C TYR A 69 6.94 1.49 3.59
N GLU A 70 6.88 1.21 4.88
CA GLU A 70 6.20 0.03 5.41
C GLU A 70 4.71 0.35 5.59
N VAL A 71 3.88 -0.23 4.74
CA VAL A 71 2.43 -0.01 4.74
C VAL A 71 1.73 -1.18 5.41
N GLU A 72 1.00 -0.92 6.48
CA GLU A 72 0.17 -1.90 7.16
C GLU A 72 -1.30 -1.76 6.73
N LEU A 73 -1.88 -2.87 6.29
CA LEU A 73 -3.27 -3.00 5.92
C LEU A 73 -3.99 -3.96 6.87
N ASP A 74 -5.24 -3.66 7.23
CA ASP A 74 -6.12 -4.61 7.92
C ASP A 74 -6.59 -5.76 6.99
N GLU A 75 -7.37 -6.70 7.50
CA GLU A 75 -7.92 -7.84 6.74
C GLU A 75 -8.81 -7.41 5.55
N ASP A 76 -9.53 -6.29 5.71
CA ASP A 76 -10.32 -5.65 4.66
C ASP A 76 -9.44 -4.89 3.65
N GLY A 77 -8.14 -4.82 3.92
CA GLY A 77 -7.14 -4.13 3.13
C GLY A 77 -7.21 -2.60 3.27
N ARG A 78 -7.79 -2.05 4.34
CA ARG A 78 -7.73 -0.61 4.67
C ARG A 78 -6.39 -0.26 5.31
N LEU A 79 -5.91 0.95 5.04
CA LEU A 79 -4.66 1.46 5.60
C LEU A 79 -4.80 1.66 7.10
N ARG A 80 -3.89 1.05 7.87
CA ARG A 80 -3.75 1.26 9.31
C ARG A 80 -2.59 2.21 9.61
N GLN A 81 -1.47 2.01 8.93
CA GLN A 81 -0.23 2.76 9.12
C GLN A 81 0.58 2.78 7.81
N CYS A 82 1.34 3.85 7.60
CA CYS A 82 2.42 3.96 6.64
C CYS A 82 3.39 5.06 7.05
#